data_AF-A0A085A557-F1
#
_entry.id   AF-A0A085A557-F1
#
_cell.length_a   1.000
_cell.length_b   1.000
_cell.length_c   1.000
_cell.angle_alpha   90.00
_cell.angle_beta   90.00
_cell.angle_gamma   90.00
#
_symmetry.space_group_name_H-M   'P 1'
#
loop_
_entity.id
_entity.type
_entity.pdbx_description
1 polymer ?
#
loop_
_entity_poly.entity_id
_entity_poly.type
_entity_poly.pdbx_seq_one_letter_code
_entity_poly.pdbx_strand_id
1 'polypeptide(L)'
;MPVIRYIRIAFLFPLLLLAACSMTGSYNGDAHRQLVMLQALHMQFIDDATMSDTRDAILDERDYRVQYRAARLFAENLGDPLRLNNLQSLHNIWQAQSDRFQQQQRPFNSAQARLFSRQASAAYQQAIHGECLRPHSVCQ
;
A
#
# COMPACT_ATOMS: atom_id res chain seq x y z
N MET A 1 -47.42 14.73 9.23
CA MET A 1 -46.16 14.64 10.01
C MET A 1 -44.91 14.44 9.13
N PRO A 2 -44.58 15.35 8.18
CA PRO A 2 -43.35 15.24 7.37
C PRO A 2 -42.12 15.88 8.03
N VAL A 3 -42.31 16.91 8.87
CA VAL A 3 -41.23 17.76 9.41
C VAL A 3 -40.24 16.98 10.32
N ILE A 4 -40.74 16.02 11.09
CA ILE A 4 -39.92 15.18 12.00
C ILE A 4 -38.98 14.24 11.22
N ARG A 5 -39.36 13.83 9.99
CA ARG A 5 -38.55 12.96 9.12
C ARG A 5 -37.35 13.73 8.53
N TYR A 6 -37.56 14.98 8.12
CA TYR A 6 -36.49 15.82 7.58
C TYR A 6 -35.46 16.22 8.64
N ILE A 7 -35.89 16.49 9.88
CA ILE A 7 -34.99 16.81 11.00
C ILE A 7 -34.09 15.62 11.36
N ARG A 8 -34.63 14.39 11.35
CA ARG A 8 -33.82 13.18 11.61
C ARG A 8 -32.77 12.92 10.53
N ILE A 9 -33.10 13.13 9.26
CA ILE A 9 -32.15 12.96 8.14
C ILE A 9 -31.09 14.08 8.17
N ALA A 10 -31.48 15.32 8.49
CA ALA A 10 -30.56 16.45 8.59
C ALA A 10 -29.56 16.33 9.76
N PHE A 11 -29.91 15.62 10.84
CA PHE A 11 -28.98 15.31 11.94
C PHE A 11 -28.06 14.12 11.65
N LEU A 12 -28.51 13.13 10.86
CA LEU A 12 -27.69 11.96 10.52
C LEU A 12 -26.53 12.30 9.57
N PHE A 13 -26.73 13.25 8.66
CA PHE A 13 -25.71 13.66 7.68
C PHE A 13 -24.42 14.25 8.32
N PRO A 14 -24.48 15.22 9.25
CA PRO A 14 -23.28 15.73 9.92
C PRO A 14 -22.62 14.67 10.81
N LEU A 15 -23.38 13.76 11.43
CA LEU A 15 -22.85 12.64 12.20
C LEU A 15 -22.05 11.66 11.32
N LEU A 16 -22.52 11.38 10.10
CA LEU A 16 -21.80 10.55 9.13
C LEU A 16 -20.52 11.23 8.63
N LEU A 17 -20.55 12.55 8.40
CA LEU A 17 -19.36 13.33 8.02
C LEU A 17 -18.32 13.39 9.14
N LEU A 18 -18.75 13.55 10.39
CA LEU A 18 -17.87 13.52 11.57
C LEU A 18 -17.27 12.13 11.79
N ALA A 19 -18.05 11.07 11.59
CA ALA A 19 -17.53 9.70 11.66
C ALA A 19 -16.50 9.41 10.56
N ALA A 20 -16.72 9.88 9.33
CA ALA A 20 -15.75 9.72 8.23
C ALA A 20 -14.42 10.46 8.50
N CYS A 21 -14.48 11.66 9.07
CA CYS A 21 -13.29 12.42 9.47
C CYS A 21 -12.54 11.80 10.67
N SER A 22 -13.22 10.97 11.49
CA SER A 22 -12.57 10.28 12.61
C SER A 22 -11.76 9.05 12.20
N MET A 23 -11.98 8.51 11.00
CA MET A 23 -11.27 7.30 10.52
C MET A 23 -9.95 7.61 9.81
N THR A 24 -9.65 8.89 9.55
CA THR A 24 -8.36 9.30 8.99
C THR A 24 -7.39 9.64 10.11
N GLY A 25 -6.51 8.69 10.47
CA GLY A 25 -5.39 8.98 11.36
C GLY A 25 -4.49 10.10 10.82
N SER A 26 -3.80 10.83 11.68
CA SER A 26 -2.82 11.85 11.26
C SER A 26 -1.68 11.23 10.46
N TYR A 27 -0.96 12.04 9.69
CA TYR A 27 0.28 11.65 9.04
C TYR A 27 1.24 10.98 10.04
N ASN A 28 1.97 9.98 9.57
CA ASN A 28 3.00 9.31 10.33
C ASN A 28 4.26 9.10 9.47
N GLY A 29 5.37 9.68 9.90
CA GLY A 29 6.63 9.61 9.15
C GLY A 29 7.22 8.20 9.02
N ASP A 30 6.98 7.31 10.00
CA ASP A 30 7.37 5.91 9.90
C ASP A 30 6.52 5.16 8.88
N ALA A 31 5.19 5.37 8.88
CA ALA A 31 4.31 4.78 7.87
C ALA A 31 4.71 5.22 6.46
N HIS A 32 5.00 6.50 6.27
CA HIS A 32 5.51 7.02 4.99
C HIS A 32 6.83 6.34 4.59
N ARG A 33 7.81 6.26 5.50
CA ARG A 33 9.09 5.58 5.24
C ARG A 33 8.91 4.11 4.90
N GLN A 34 8.01 3.41 5.58
CA GLN A 34 7.70 2.01 5.30
C GLN A 34 7.14 1.83 3.89
N LEU A 35 6.26 2.73 3.42
CA LEU A 35 5.75 2.69 2.04
C LEU A 35 6.87 2.90 1.01
N VAL A 36 7.76 3.86 1.24
CA VAL A 36 8.92 4.12 0.36
C VAL A 36 9.87 2.92 0.33
N MET A 37 10.14 2.31 1.50
CA MET A 37 10.99 1.12 1.60
C MET A 37 10.38 -0.07 0.85
N LEU A 38 9.08 -0.32 1.05
CA LEU A 38 8.38 -1.41 0.36
C LEU A 38 8.34 -1.18 -1.17
N GLN A 39 8.21 0.07 -1.61
CA GLN A 39 8.33 0.40 -3.03
C GLN A 39 9.71 0.04 -3.57
N ALA A 40 10.78 0.44 -2.87
CA ALA A 40 12.15 0.14 -3.29
C ALA A 40 12.39 -1.37 -3.38
N LEU A 41 11.97 -2.14 -2.37
CA LEU A 41 12.13 -3.59 -2.35
C LEU A 41 11.31 -4.29 -3.45
N HIS A 42 10.10 -3.82 -3.74
CA HIS A 42 9.30 -4.38 -4.83
C HIS A 42 9.94 -4.08 -6.18
N MET A 43 10.48 -2.86 -6.37
CA MET A 43 11.19 -2.50 -7.59
C MET A 43 12.47 -3.32 -7.77
N GLN A 44 13.25 -3.51 -6.70
CA GLN A 44 14.44 -4.37 -6.70
C GLN A 44 14.08 -5.81 -7.11
N PHE A 45 13.03 -6.39 -6.50
CA PHE A 45 12.54 -7.71 -6.89
C PHE A 45 12.22 -7.79 -8.39
N ILE A 46 11.56 -6.77 -8.96
CA ILE A 46 11.20 -6.77 -10.39
C ILE A 46 12.47 -6.72 -11.26
N ASP A 47 13.46 -5.91 -10.88
CA ASP A 47 14.72 -5.77 -11.60
C ASP A 47 15.53 -7.07 -11.56
N ASP A 48 15.70 -7.66 -10.37
CA ASP A 48 16.45 -8.90 -10.17
C ASP A 48 15.72 -10.11 -10.77
N ALA A 49 14.38 -10.09 -10.82
CA ALA A 49 13.59 -11.08 -11.53
C ALA A 49 13.78 -11.06 -13.06
N THR A 50 14.45 -10.05 -13.63
CA THR A 50 14.86 -10.07 -15.05
C THR A 50 16.19 -10.77 -15.28
N MET A 51 16.97 -11.02 -14.21
CA MET A 51 18.29 -11.63 -14.30
C MET A 51 18.19 -13.15 -14.50
N SER A 52 19.20 -13.71 -15.17
CA SER A 52 19.29 -15.16 -15.41
C SER A 52 19.57 -15.95 -14.14
N ASP A 53 20.30 -15.36 -13.19
CA ASP A 53 20.49 -15.91 -11.85
C ASP A 53 19.36 -15.40 -10.97
N THR A 54 18.53 -16.31 -10.48
CA THR A 54 17.33 -15.98 -9.71
C THR A 54 17.59 -15.92 -8.20
N ARG A 55 18.85 -16.06 -7.76
CA ARG A 55 19.20 -16.05 -6.33
C ARG A 55 18.81 -14.74 -5.65
N ASP A 56 19.07 -13.61 -6.31
CA ASP A 56 18.83 -12.29 -5.73
C ASP A 56 17.32 -12.00 -5.61
N ALA A 57 16.53 -12.39 -6.62
CA ALA A 57 15.07 -12.31 -6.55
C ALA A 57 14.46 -13.13 -5.38
N ILE A 58 15.09 -14.23 -4.96
CA ILE A 58 14.67 -15.02 -3.78
C ILE A 58 15.02 -14.28 -2.48
N LEU A 59 16.18 -13.60 -2.43
CA LEU A 59 16.57 -12.78 -1.28
C LEU A 59 15.63 -11.58 -1.12
N ASP A 60 15.29 -10.93 -2.24
CA ASP A 60 14.36 -9.81 -2.26
C ASP A 60 12.98 -10.21 -1.75
N GLU A 61 12.50 -11.41 -2.10
CA GLU A 61 11.23 -11.92 -1.59
C GLU A 61 11.24 -12.02 -0.06
N ARG A 62 12.31 -12.54 0.53
CA ARG A 62 12.47 -12.61 1.99
C ARG A 62 12.45 -11.21 2.59
N ASP A 63 13.23 -10.29 2.04
CA ASP A 63 13.40 -8.95 2.60
C ASP A 63 12.11 -8.13 2.49
N TYR A 64 11.40 -8.24 1.36
CA TYR A 64 10.07 -7.67 1.19
C TYR A 64 9.07 -8.20 2.23
N ARG A 65 8.98 -9.52 2.42
CA ARG A 65 8.05 -10.13 3.39
C ARG A 65 8.33 -9.67 4.83
N VAL A 66 9.60 -9.51 5.20
CA VAL A 66 9.99 -9.01 6.52
C VAL A 66 9.52 -7.56 6.71
N GLN A 67 9.82 -6.68 5.76
CA GLN A 67 9.42 -5.26 5.86
C GLN A 67 7.90 -5.10 5.79
N TYR A 68 7.21 -5.90 4.98
CA TYR A 68 5.75 -5.87 4.88
C TYR A 68 5.11 -6.25 6.23
N ARG A 69 5.59 -7.32 6.87
CA ARG A 69 5.10 -7.73 8.18
C ARG A 69 5.33 -6.65 9.23
N ALA A 70 6.50 -6.01 9.23
CA ALA A 70 6.81 -4.91 10.15
C ALA A 70 5.86 -3.72 9.94
N ALA A 71 5.64 -3.32 8.69
CA ALA A 71 4.72 -2.23 8.35
C ALA A 71 3.27 -2.56 8.74
N ARG A 72 2.83 -3.80 8.53
CA ARG A 72 1.49 -4.25 8.90
C ARG A 72 1.27 -4.22 10.40
N LEU A 73 2.21 -4.78 11.18
CA LEU A 73 2.17 -4.74 12.64
C LEU A 73 2.16 -3.30 13.17
N PHE A 74 2.94 -2.41 12.55
CA PHE A 74 2.93 -1.00 12.89
C PHE A 74 1.56 -0.35 12.66
N ALA A 75 0.93 -0.59 11.50
CA ALA A 75 -0.40 -0.08 11.19
C ALA A 75 -1.50 -0.70 12.10
N GLU A 76 -1.38 -1.98 12.47
CA GLU A 76 -2.24 -2.65 13.44
C GLU A 76 -2.16 -1.96 14.80
N ASN A 77 -0.94 -1.65 15.28
CA ASN A 77 -0.72 -0.94 16.55
C ASN A 77 -1.26 0.49 16.55
N LEU A 78 -1.28 1.16 15.39
CA LEU A 78 -1.91 2.47 15.23
C LEU A 78 -3.44 2.40 15.18
N GLY A 79 -4.03 1.20 15.04
CA GLY A 79 -5.46 1.04 14.83
C GLY A 79 -5.94 1.72 13.54
N ASP A 80 -5.10 1.77 12.49
CA ASP A 80 -5.39 2.53 11.28
C ASP A 80 -5.85 1.62 10.12
N PRO A 81 -7.18 1.48 9.90
CA PRO A 81 -7.70 0.60 8.87
C PRO A 81 -7.33 1.05 7.45
N LEU A 82 -7.12 2.35 7.21
CA LEU A 82 -6.74 2.85 5.89
C LEU A 82 -5.30 2.45 5.55
N ARG A 83 -4.37 2.51 6.52
CA ARG A 83 -3.00 2.01 6.32
C ARG A 83 -2.98 0.51 6.06
N LEU A 84 -3.77 -0.25 6.82
CA LEU A 84 -3.90 -1.70 6.62
C LEU A 84 -4.43 -2.05 5.23
N ASN A 85 -5.47 -1.36 4.78
CA ASN A 85 -6.04 -1.57 3.44
C ASN A 85 -5.04 -1.23 2.33
N ASN A 86 -4.28 -0.14 2.48
CA ASN A 86 -3.24 0.22 1.52
C ASN A 86 -2.14 -0.86 1.47
N LEU A 87 -1.62 -1.27 2.63
CA LEU A 87 -0.59 -2.30 2.73
C LEU A 87 -1.07 -3.63 2.12
N GLN A 88 -2.30 -4.05 2.42
CA GLN A 88 -2.87 -5.28 1.85
C GLN A 88 -2.98 -5.20 0.31
N SER A 89 -3.42 -4.06 -0.22
CA SER A 89 -3.55 -3.86 -1.67
C SER A 89 -2.18 -3.92 -2.36
N LEU A 90 -1.17 -3.28 -1.78
CA LEU A 90 0.21 -3.33 -2.27
C LEU A 90 0.78 -4.75 -2.21
N HIS A 91 0.54 -5.46 -1.12
CA HIS A 91 0.97 -6.85 -0.96
C HIS A 91 0.33 -7.78 -1.99
N ASN A 92 -0.96 -7.59 -2.31
CA ASN A 92 -1.64 -8.39 -3.33
C ASN A 92 -0.99 -8.21 -4.71
N ILE A 93 -0.56 -6.99 -5.06
CA ILE A 93 0.15 -6.72 -6.33
C ILE A 93 1.51 -7.40 -6.32
N TRP A 94 2.28 -7.26 -5.24
CA TRP A 94 3.57 -7.93 -5.09
C TRP A 94 3.42 -9.45 -5.18
N GLN A 95 2.47 -10.01 -4.45
CA GLN A 95 2.24 -11.46 -4.40
C GLN A 95 1.87 -12.01 -5.77
N ALA A 96 0.98 -11.35 -6.51
CA ALA A 96 0.62 -11.79 -7.86
C ALA A 96 1.83 -11.84 -8.81
N GLN A 97 2.78 -10.91 -8.65
CA GLN A 97 4.00 -10.86 -9.46
C GLN A 97 5.04 -11.89 -9.00
N SER A 98 5.22 -12.06 -7.69
CA SER A 98 6.05 -13.12 -7.09
C SER A 98 5.56 -14.51 -7.50
N ASP A 99 4.26 -14.79 -7.35
CA ASP A 99 3.65 -16.05 -7.78
C ASP A 99 3.86 -16.28 -9.28
N ARG A 100 3.74 -15.23 -10.11
CA ARG A 100 3.99 -15.33 -11.55
C ARG A 100 5.44 -15.70 -11.85
N PHE A 101 6.41 -15.11 -11.15
CA PHE A 101 7.83 -15.42 -11.29
C PHE A 101 8.11 -16.88 -10.95
N GLN A 102 7.62 -17.34 -9.80
CA GLN A 102 7.79 -18.72 -9.33
C GLN A 102 7.15 -19.74 -10.29
N GLN A 103 5.95 -19.46 -10.79
CA GLN A 103 5.22 -20.35 -11.70
C GLN A 103 5.86 -20.48 -13.07
N GLN A 104 6.41 -19.38 -13.61
CA GLN A 104 6.96 -19.41 -14.98
C GLN A 104 8.38 -20.00 -15.05
N GLN A 105 9.08 -20.12 -13.91
CA GLN A 105 10.43 -20.70 -13.79
C GLN A 105 11.45 -20.14 -14.80
N ARG A 106 11.29 -18.88 -15.16
CA ARG A 106 12.17 -18.14 -16.06
C ARG A 106 12.17 -16.67 -15.70
N PRO A 107 13.22 -15.91 -16.06
CA PRO A 107 13.25 -14.48 -15.81
C PRO A 107 12.07 -13.75 -16.48
N PHE A 108 11.66 -12.63 -15.90
CA PHE A 108 10.77 -11.71 -16.58
C PHE A 108 11.41 -11.19 -17.87
N ASN A 109 10.62 -11.17 -18.94
CA ASN A 109 11.02 -10.45 -20.14
C ASN A 109 10.84 -8.94 -19.95
N SER A 110 11.41 -8.16 -20.86
CA SER A 110 11.39 -6.69 -20.79
C SER A 110 9.99 -6.09 -20.79
N ALA A 111 9.00 -6.73 -21.42
CA ALA A 111 7.62 -6.28 -21.42
C ALA A 111 6.94 -6.52 -20.06
N GLN A 112 7.19 -7.68 -19.44
CA GLN A 112 6.71 -8.00 -18.09
C GLN A 112 7.31 -7.04 -17.06
N ALA A 113 8.63 -6.88 -17.04
CA ALA A 113 9.30 -5.96 -16.13
C ALA A 113 8.72 -4.54 -16.25
N ARG A 114 8.63 -4.00 -17.46
CA ARG A 114 8.06 -2.66 -17.70
C ARG A 114 6.59 -2.53 -17.26
N LEU A 115 5.78 -3.58 -17.43
CA LEU A 115 4.40 -3.57 -16.97
C LEU A 115 4.34 -3.57 -15.44
N PHE A 116 5.06 -4.50 -14.81
CA PHE A 116 5.06 -4.68 -13.36
C PHE A 116 5.66 -3.48 -12.62
N SER A 117 6.75 -2.92 -13.12
CA SER A 117 7.35 -1.68 -12.59
C SER A 117 6.35 -0.52 -12.60
N ARG A 118 5.60 -0.35 -13.70
CA ARG A 118 4.58 0.71 -13.81
C ARG A 118 3.41 0.49 -12.84
N GLN A 119 2.93 -0.75 -12.75
CA GLN A 119 1.85 -1.10 -11.82
C GLN A 119 2.26 -0.88 -10.35
N ALA A 120 3.42 -1.41 -9.97
CA ALA A 120 3.95 -1.26 -8.62
C ALA A 120 4.19 0.22 -8.28
N SER A 121 4.91 0.95 -9.15
CA SER A 121 5.21 2.36 -8.94
C SER A 121 3.95 3.20 -8.77
N ALA A 122 2.95 3.02 -9.64
CA ALA A 122 1.70 3.78 -9.55
C ALA A 122 0.95 3.48 -8.23
N ALA A 123 0.88 2.20 -7.84
CA ALA A 123 0.20 1.81 -6.60
C ALA A 123 0.89 2.38 -5.34
N TYR A 124 2.23 2.29 -5.27
CA TYR A 124 2.97 2.87 -4.15
C TYR A 124 2.88 4.40 -4.14
N GLN A 125 3.00 5.07 -5.28
CA GLN A 125 2.84 6.52 -5.37
C GLN A 125 1.47 6.97 -4.87
N GLN A 126 0.41 6.23 -5.20
CA GLN A 126 -0.92 6.52 -4.67
C GLN A 126 -0.98 6.35 -3.15
N ALA A 127 -0.42 5.26 -2.60
CA ALA A 127 -0.41 5.02 -1.16
C ALA A 127 0.43 6.07 -0.40
N ILE A 128 1.60 6.42 -0.93
CA ILE A 128 2.50 7.45 -0.40
C ILE A 128 1.82 8.82 -0.43
N HIS A 129 1.22 9.19 -1.57
CA HIS A 129 0.46 10.41 -1.67
C HIS A 129 -0.71 10.43 -0.69
N GLY A 130 -1.44 9.32 -0.55
CA GLY A 130 -2.52 9.19 0.43
C GLY A 130 -2.06 9.38 1.87
N GLU A 131 -0.87 8.88 2.25
CA GLU A 131 -0.25 9.15 3.54
C GLU A 131 0.08 10.65 3.69
N CYS A 132 0.60 11.29 2.65
CA CYS A 132 0.91 12.71 2.61
C CYS A 132 -0.31 13.64 2.63
N LEU A 133 -1.50 13.16 2.24
CA LEU A 133 -2.76 13.92 2.34
C LEU A 133 -3.37 13.90 3.75
N ARG A 134 -2.81 13.12 4.68
CA ARG A 134 -3.32 13.04 6.06
C ARG A 134 -3.05 14.35 6.83
N PRO A 135 -3.88 14.65 7.85
CA PRO A 135 -3.66 15.82 8.71
C PRO A 135 -2.25 15.85 9.31
N HIS A 136 -1.67 17.04 9.43
CA HIS A 136 -0.32 17.29 9.98
C HIS A 136 0.83 16.66 9.16
N SER A 137 0.59 16.40 7.87
CA SER A 137 1.64 15.97 6.95
C SER A 137 2.73 17.02 6.78
N VAL A 138 3.97 16.53 6.61
CA VAL A 138 5.15 17.34 6.26
C VAL A 138 5.53 17.20 4.78
N CYS A 139 4.78 16.41 4.01
CA CYS A 139 4.97 16.34 2.57
C CYS A 139 4.47 17.64 1.94
N GLN A 140 5.39 18.45 1.42
CA GLN A 140 5.09 19.66 0.66
C GLN A 140 5.34 19.40 -0.83
#